data_AF-A0A9D2TI53-F1
#
_entry.id   AF-A0A9D2TI53-F1
#
_cell.length_a   1.000
_cell.length_b   1.000
_cell.length_c   1.000
_cell.angle_alpha   90.00
_cell.angle_beta   90.00
_cell.angle_gamma   90.00
#
_symmetry.space_group_name_H-M   'P 1'
#
loop_
_entity.id
_entity.type
_entity.pdbx_description
1 polymer ?
#
loop_
_entity_poly.entity_id
_entity_poly.type
_entity_poly.pdbx_seq_one_letter_code
_entity_poly.pdbx_strand_id
1 'polypeptide(L)'
;MTRALPSSGARVRTEDVTIGYDRRIISRHLDVEIPDRSFTAIIGPNGCGKSTLLRALARVLTPVEGRVLLDGKAIGAYRSKE
;
A
#
# COMPACT_ATOMS: atom_id res chain seq x y z
N MET A 1 5.29 -13.25 15.03
CA MET A 1 6.71 -12.99 14.77
C MET A 1 6.81 -12.13 13.52
N THR A 2 6.77 -10.80 13.65
CA THR A 2 6.83 -9.88 12.49
C THR A 2 8.27 -9.39 12.37
N ARG A 3 8.99 -9.92 11.37
CA ARG A 3 10.40 -9.59 11.14
C ARG A 3 10.50 -8.18 10.57
N ALA A 4 10.97 -7.22 11.36
CA ALA A 4 11.29 -5.89 10.87
C ALA A 4 12.42 -5.98 9.82
N LEU A 5 12.11 -5.61 8.58
CA LEU A 5 13.08 -5.58 7.47
C LEU A 5 13.86 -4.25 7.49
N PRO A 6 15.19 -4.29 7.28
CA PRO A 6 16.06 -3.12 7.42
C PRO A 6 15.63 -1.97 6.50
N SER A 7 15.58 -0.76 7.07
CA SER A 7 15.24 0.49 6.40
C SER A 7 16.39 0.97 5.53
N SER A 8 16.46 0.53 4.27
CA SER A 8 17.33 1.16 3.28
C SER A 8 16.86 1.06 1.82
N GLY A 9 15.70 0.47 1.53
CA GLY A 9 15.27 0.22 0.15
C GLY A 9 13.88 0.75 -0.19
N ALA A 10 12.86 0.37 0.58
CA ALA A 10 11.47 0.61 0.22
C ALA A 10 10.99 2.03 0.55
N ARG A 11 10.69 2.81 -0.50
CA ARG A 11 10.17 4.17 -0.37
C ARG A 11 8.69 4.19 -0.05
N VAL A 12 7.94 3.27 -0.64
CA VAL A 12 6.51 3.08 -0.39
C VAL A 12 6.31 1.70 0.24
N ARG A 13 5.56 1.65 1.34
CA ARG A 13 5.24 0.40 2.04
C ARG A 13 3.78 0.37 2.48
N THR A 14 3.23 -0.82 2.64
CA THR A 14 2.00 -1.05 3.40
C THR A 14 2.31 -1.87 4.64
N GLU A 15 1.60 -1.60 5.72
CA GLU A 15 1.67 -2.37 6.95
C GLU A 15 0.26 -2.84 7.30
N ASP A 16 0.05 -4.16 7.21
CA ASP A 16 -1.18 -4.88 7.56
C ASP A 16 -2.45 -4.29 6.94
N VAL A 17 -2.36 -3.92 5.66
CA VAL A 17 -3.43 -3.16 5.00
C VAL A 17 -4.59 -4.06 4.56
N THR A 18 -5.79 -3.71 4.99
CA THR A 18 -7.05 -4.27 4.47
C THR A 18 -7.69 -3.26 3.50
N ILE A 19 -7.95 -3.67 2.25
CA ILE A 19 -8.55 -2.83 1.20
C ILE A 19 -9.88 -3.38 0.71
N GLY A 20 -10.83 -2.47 0.48
CA GLY A 20 -12.18 -2.80 0.04
C GLY A 20 -12.96 -1.56 -0.39
N TYR A 21 -14.16 -1.79 -0.92
CA TYR A 21 -15.14 -0.72 -1.18
C TYR A 21 -16.41 -1.04 -0.39
N ASP A 22 -16.98 -0.03 0.26
CA ASP A 22 -18.18 -0.16 1.10
C ASP A 22 -18.09 -1.37 2.05
N ARG A 23 -18.93 -2.38 1.82
CA ARG A 23 -18.98 -3.62 2.63
C ARG A 23 -18.20 -4.79 2.04
N ARG A 24 -17.50 -4.58 0.92
CA ARG A 24 -16.77 -5.63 0.21
C ARG A 24 -15.27 -5.47 0.42
N ILE A 25 -14.70 -6.38 1.20
CA ILE A 25 -13.26 -6.54 1.32
C ILE A 25 -12.71 -7.25 0.08
N ILE A 26 -11.68 -6.66 -0.53
CA ILE A 26 -10.98 -7.19 -1.69
C ILE A 26 -9.73 -7.96 -1.26
N SER A 27 -9.00 -7.46 -0.27
CA SER A 27 -7.84 -8.13 0.30
C SER A 27 -7.62 -7.71 1.75
N ARG A 28 -7.02 -8.60 2.55
CA ARG A 28 -6.75 -8.43 3.98
C ARG A 28 -5.28 -8.65 4.25
N HIS A 29 -4.74 -7.96 5.26
CA HIS A 29 -3.38 -8.19 5.76
C HIS A 29 -2.30 -8.12 4.65
N LEU A 30 -2.40 -7.11 3.78
CA LEU A 30 -1.44 -6.91 2.69
C LEU A 30 -0.24 -6.09 3.14
N ASP A 31 0.93 -6.72 3.12
CA ASP A 31 2.23 -6.08 3.23
C ASP A 31 2.92 -6.04 1.87
N VAL A 32 3.26 -4.84 1.42
CA VAL A 32 3.92 -4.57 0.13
C VAL A 32 5.05 -3.61 0.38
N GLU A 33 6.20 -3.87 -0.26
CA GLU A 33 7.35 -2.98 -0.24
C GLU A 33 7.76 -2.62 -1.67
N ILE A 34 7.82 -1.33 -1.98
CA ILE A 34 8.25 -0.81 -3.28
C ILE A 34 9.58 -0.08 -3.07
N PRO A 35 10.70 -0.66 -3.57
CA PRO A 35 12.02 -0.04 -3.49
C PRO A 35 12.08 1.33 -4.19
N ASP A 36 12.84 2.25 -3.62
CA ASP A 36 13.20 3.51 -4.26
C ASP A 36 13.96 3.22 -5.57
N ARG A 37 13.77 4.09 -6.57
CA ARG A 37 14.38 3.96 -7.91
C ARG A 37 14.16 2.59 -8.58
N SER A 38 13.01 1.94 -8.32
CA SER A 38 12.66 0.67 -8.95
C SER A 38 11.44 0.78 -9.86
N PHE A 39 11.35 -0.13 -10.83
CA PHE A 39 10.14 -0.39 -11.60
C PHE A 39 9.48 -1.65 -11.04
N THR A 40 8.32 -1.49 -10.38
CA THR A 40 7.56 -2.60 -9.78
C THR A 40 6.30 -2.87 -10.58
N ALA A 41 6.13 -4.11 -11.07
CA ALA A 41 4.93 -4.55 -11.77
C ALA A 41 4.01 -5.36 -10.84
N ILE A 42 2.71 -5.05 -10.83
CA ILE A 42 1.68 -5.80 -10.09
C ILE A 42 0.89 -6.63 -11.11
N ILE A 43 0.98 -7.95 -11.02
CA ILE A 43 0.34 -8.89 -11.93
C ILE A 43 -0.72 -9.74 -11.23
N GLY A 44 -1.64 -10.29 -12.01
CA GLY A 44 -2.71 -11.18 -11.51
C GLY A 44 -4.00 -11.09 -12.32
N PRO A 45 -4.95 -12.00 -12.10
CA PRO A 45 -6.19 -12.09 -12.87
C PRO A 45 -7.11 -10.87 -12.67
N ASN A 46 -8.12 -10.73 -13.53
CA ASN A 46 -9.11 -9.67 -13.37
C ASN A 46 -9.86 -9.82 -12.04
N GLY A 47 -10.09 -8.69 -11.36
CA GLY A 47 -10.78 -8.67 -10.07
C GLY A 47 -9.93 -9.02 -8.84
N CYS A 48 -8.65 -9.40 -8.97
CA CYS A 48 -7.81 -9.76 -7.81
C CYS A 48 -7.38 -8.58 -6.93
N GLY A 49 -7.78 -7.35 -7.25
CA GLY A 49 -7.54 -6.18 -6.40
C GLY A 49 -6.34 -5.30 -6.75
N LYS A 50 -5.65 -5.54 -7.88
CA LYS A 50 -4.50 -4.72 -8.33
C LYS A 50 -4.80 -3.23 -8.36
N SER A 51 -5.85 -2.82 -9.07
CA SER A 51 -6.26 -1.41 -9.16
C SER A 51 -6.70 -0.84 -7.81
N THR A 52 -7.23 -1.69 -6.93
CA THR A 52 -7.62 -1.30 -5.57
C THR A 52 -6.39 -1.04 -4.70
N LEU A 53 -5.36 -1.89 -4.79
CA LEU A 53 -4.07 -1.67 -4.15
C LEU A 53 -3.41 -0.38 -4.67
N LEU A 54 -3.37 -0.18 -5.99
CA LEU A 54 -2.83 1.06 -6.58
C LEU A 54 -3.57 2.31 -6.09
N ARG A 55 -4.91 2.26 -5.98
CA ARG A 55 -5.70 3.36 -5.41
C ARG A 55 -5.38 3.61 -3.93
N ALA A 56 -5.12 2.57 -3.15
CA ALA A 56 -4.71 2.72 -1.77
C ALA A 56 -3.33 3.38 -1.65
N LEU A 57 -2.36 2.91 -2.44
CA LEU A 57 -1.01 3.51 -2.51
C LEU A 57 -1.03 4.97 -2.99
N ALA A 58 -1.95 5.30 -3.89
CA ALA A 58 -2.13 6.65 -4.44
C ALA A 58 -3.00 7.57 -3.55
N ARG A 59 -3.44 7.12 -2.36
CA ARG A 59 -4.36 7.85 -1.46
C ARG A 59 -5.74 8.16 -2.04
N VAL A 60 -6.13 7.50 -3.12
CA VAL A 60 -7.47 7.59 -3.71
C VAL A 60 -8.46 6.73 -2.93
N LEU A 61 -7.98 5.64 -2.33
CA LEU A 61 -8.74 4.76 -1.45
C LEU A 61 -8.09 4.74 -0.07
N THR A 62 -8.84 5.04 0.98
CA THR A 62 -8.35 4.85 2.35
C THR A 62 -8.49 3.38 2.72
N PRO A 63 -7.42 2.70 3.18
CA PRO A 63 -7.53 1.36 3.75
C PRO A 63 -8.57 1.29 4.87
N VAL A 64 -9.24 0.14 4.99
CA VAL A 64 -10.16 -0.12 6.10
C VAL A 64 -9.37 -0.34 7.39
N GLU A 65 -8.22 -1.01 7.29
CA GLU A 65 -7.28 -1.29 8.37
C GLU A 65 -5.85 -1.13 7.85
N GLY A 66 -4.90 -1.01 8.78
CA GLY A 66 -3.48 -0.84 8.47
C GLY A 66 -3.14 0.56 7.96
N ARG A 67 -1.94 0.71 7.39
CA ARG A 67 -1.46 2.02 6.90
C ARG A 67 -0.55 1.91 5.70
N VAL A 68 -0.58 2.95 4.87
CA VAL A 68 0.37 3.16 3.77
C VAL A 68 1.43 4.16 4.22
N LEU A 69 2.70 3.82 4.02
CA LEU A 69 3.86 4.63 4.36
C LEU A 69 4.57 5.11 3.09
N LEU A 70 5.03 6.36 3.13
CA LEU A 70 5.97 6.94 2.19
C LEU A 70 7.15 7.50 3.00
N ASP A 71 8.38 7.16 2.62
CA ASP A 71 9.61 7.56 3.31
C ASP A 71 9.53 7.33 4.85
N GLY A 72 8.91 6.20 5.25
CA GLY A 72 8.74 5.80 6.65
C GLY A 72 7.64 6.54 7.43
N LYS A 73 6.91 7.46 6.80
CA LYS A 73 5.80 8.21 7.43
C LYS A 73 4.47 7.85 6.80
N ALA A 74 3.38 7.93 7.57
CA ALA A 74 2.04 7.75 7.02
C ALA A 74 1.84 8.67 5.82
N ILE A 75 1.47 8.11 4.67
CA ILE A 75 1.41 8.86 3.42
C ILE A 75 0.42 10.03 3.51
N GLY A 76 -0.58 9.93 4.39
CA GLY A 76 -1.52 10.99 4.76
C GLY A 76 -0.88 12.27 5.30
N ALA A 77 0.29 12.18 5.92
CA ALA A 77 0.99 13.32 6.52
C ALA A 77 1.66 14.25 5.48
N TYR A 78 1.81 13.79 4.23
CA TYR A 78 2.36 14.61 3.16
C TYR A 78 1.28 15.53 2.59
N ARG A 79 1.62 16.80 2.36
CA ARG A 79 0.76 17.71 1.61
C ARG A 79 0.64 17.21 0.18
N SER A 80 -0.58 17.10 -0.34
CA SER A 80 -0.79 16.87 -1.77
C SER A 80 -0.18 18.05 -2.53
N LYS A 81 0.73 17.78 -3.46
CA LYS A 81 1.05 18.78 -4.49
C LYS A 81 -0.16 18.82 -5.42
N GLU A 82 -0.76 20.01 -5.55
CA GLU A 82 -1.68 20.33 -6.65
C GLU A 82 -0.98 20.10 -8.00
#